data_AF-A0A350T5V2-F1
#
_entry.id   AF-A0A350T5V2-F1
#
_cell.length_a   1.000
_cell.length_b   1.000
_cell.length_c   1.000
_cell.angle_alpha   90.00
_cell.angle_beta   90.00
_cell.angle_gamma   90.00
#
_symmetry.space_group_name_H-M   'P 1'
#
loop_
_entity.id
_entity.type
_entity.pdbx_description
1 polymer ?
#
loop_
_entity_poly.entity_id
_entity_poly.type
_entity_poly.pdbx_seq_one_letter_code
_entity_poly.pdbx_strand_id
1 'polypeptide(L)' 'MATSIQGATKGFSREAVEELSHRRGEPDWLRQKRVEAWEAFEQIPMPKRTDEEWRRTD' A
#
# COMPACT_ATOMS: atom_id res chain seq x y z
N MET A 1 -20.49 20.07 -10.01
CA MET A 1 -19.29 20.15 -9.15
C MET A 1 -18.23 19.24 -9.75
N ALA A 2 -17.31 19.80 -10.53
CA ALA A 2 -16.22 19.03 -11.11
C ALA A 2 -15.11 18.90 -10.05
N THR A 3 -14.93 17.71 -9.49
CA THR A 3 -13.80 17.42 -8.60
C THR A 3 -12.55 17.33 -9.45
N SER A 4 -11.75 18.41 -9.46
CA SER A 4 -10.41 18.39 -10.04
C SER A 4 -9.55 17.41 -9.25
N ILE A 5 -9.09 16.34 -9.88
CA ILE A 5 -8.17 15.36 -9.28
C ILE A 5 -6.76 15.94 -9.44
N GLN A 6 -6.41 16.95 -8.64
CA GLN A 6 -5.05 17.47 -8.61
C GLN A 6 -4.12 16.41 -7.99
N GLY A 7 -3.25 15.82 -8.83
CA GLY A 7 -2.03 15.11 -8.47
C GLY A 7 -2.13 14.01 -7.40
N ALA A 8 -2.70 12.85 -7.73
CA ALA A 8 -2.48 11.66 -6.90
C ALA A 8 -0.98 11.33 -6.86
N THR A 9 -0.45 11.07 -5.67
CA THR A 9 0.90 10.49 -5.52
C THR A 9 0.98 9.24 -6.40
N LYS A 10 1.93 9.23 -7.33
CA LYS A 10 2.06 8.15 -8.33
C LYS A 10 2.94 7.04 -7.78
N GLY A 11 2.51 5.80 -8.00
CA GLY A 11 3.22 4.61 -7.53
C GLY A 11 2.73 4.14 -6.15
N PHE A 12 3.35 3.07 -5.65
CA PHE A 12 3.12 2.59 -4.30
C PHE A 12 4.21 3.16 -3.40
N SER A 13 3.81 4.07 -2.51
CA SER A 13 4.67 4.66 -1.49
C SER A 13 3.88 4.83 -0.20
N ARG A 14 4.58 5.08 0.91
CA ARG A 14 3.94 5.40 2.19
C ARG A 14 2.97 6.57 2.06
N GLU A 15 3.39 7.63 1.39
CA GLU A 15 2.59 8.85 1.18
C GLU A 15 1.34 8.55 0.34
N ALA A 16 1.45 7.68 -0.67
CA ALA A 16 0.30 7.26 -1.47
C ALA A 16 -0.71 6.46 -0.63
N VAL A 17 -0.24 5.63 0.31
CA VAL A 17 -1.09 4.86 1.23
C VAL A 17 -1.81 5.79 2.22
N GLU A 18 -1.10 6.75 2.80
CA GLU A 18 -1.67 7.74 3.71
C GLU A 18 -2.70 8.62 2.98
N GLU A 19 -2.35 9.16 1.81
CA GLU A 19 -3.23 9.97 0.97
C GLU A 19 -4.51 9.20 0.57
N LEU A 20 -4.38 7.92 0.22
CA LEU A 20 -5.52 7.07 -0.11
C LEU A 20 -6.47 6.89 1.08
N SER A 21 -5.93 6.64 2.26
CA SER A 21 -6.71 6.47 3.49
C SER A 21 -7.49 7.75 3.83
N HIS A 22 -6.82 8.90 3.74
CA HIS A 22 -7.45 10.21 3.91
C HIS A 22 -8.57 10.47 2.91
N ARG A 23 -8.34 10.20 1.62
CA ARG A 23 -9.34 10.39 0.56
C ARG A 23 -10.58 9.51 0.72
N ARG A 24 -10.41 8.33 1.33
CA ARG A 24 -11.50 7.38 1.59
C ARG A 24 -12.24 7.65 2.90
N GLY A 25 -11.81 8.64 3.69
CA GLY A 25 -12.45 8.98 4.96
C GLY A 25 -12.40 7.83 5.96
N GLU A 26 -11.31 7.06 5.95
CA GLU A 26 -11.18 5.89 6.81
C GLU A 26 -11.03 6.27 8.29
N PRO A 27 -11.59 5.47 9.22
CA PRO A 27 -11.39 5.70 10.65
C PRO A 27 -9.91 5.50 11.02
N ASP A 28 -9.46 6.18 12.09
CA ASP A 28 -8.06 6.23 12.48
C ASP A 28 -7.39 4.85 12.65
N TRP A 29 -8.12 3.89 13.23
CA TRP A 29 -7.63 2.52 13.42
C TRP A 29 -7.30 1.84 12.09
N LEU A 30 -8.06 2.12 11.02
CA LEU A 30 -7.84 1.53 9.71
C LEU A 30 -6.67 2.21 9.00
N ARG A 31 -6.57 3.54 9.11
CA ARG A 31 -5.41 4.29 8.60
C ARG A 31 -4.11 3.77 9.21
N GLN A 32 -4.10 3.55 10.53
CA GLN A 32 -2.95 2.99 11.22
C GLN A 32 -2.61 1.59 10.69
N LYS A 33 -3.61 0.72 10.51
CA LYS A 33 -3.39 -0.62 9.92
C LYS A 33 -2.83 -0.57 8.51
N ARG A 34 -3.18 0.43 7.70
CA ARG A 34 -2.60 0.61 6.36
C ARG A 34 -1.12 0.98 6.42
N VAL A 35 -0.75 1.90 7.32
CA VAL A 35 0.66 2.28 7.51
C VAL A 35 1.47 1.10 8.05
N GLU A 36 0.96 0.38 9.05
CA GLU A 36 1.61 -0.84 9.57
C GLU A 36 1.81 -1.90 8.48
N ALA A 37 0.81 -2.12 7.62
CA ALA A 37 0.91 -3.06 6.51
C ALA A 37 1.94 -2.62 5.45
N TRP A 38 2.06 -1.31 5.20
CA TRP A 38 3.09 -0.76 4.31
C TRP A 38 4.50 -1.01 4.88
N GLU A 39 4.72 -0.69 6.15
CA GLU A 39 6.01 -0.92 6.82
C GLU A 39 6.40 -2.42 6.82
N ALA A 40 5.44 -3.31 7.05
CA ALA A 40 5.65 -4.74 6.95
C ALA A 40 6.02 -5.17 5.52
N PHE A 41 5.33 -4.65 4.50
CA PHE A 41 5.64 -4.92 3.10
C PHE A 41 7.08 -4.52 2.73
N GLU A 42 7.55 -3.35 3.17
CA GLU A 42 8.93 -2.91 2.91
C GLU A 42 9.99 -3.79 3.58
N GLN A 43 9.65 -4.45 4.69
CA GLN A 43 10.56 -5.35 5.41
C GLN A 43 10.54 -6.80 4.88
N ILE A 44 9.44 -7.23 4.25
CA ILE A 44 9.31 -8.58 3.71
C ILE A 44 10.13 -8.66 2.41
N PRO A 45 11.14 -9.55 2.32
CA PRO A 45 11.89 -9.72 1.09
C PRO A 45 10.97 -10.27 0.00
N MET A 46 11.23 -9.87 -1.25
CA MET A 46 10.54 -10.42 -2.41
C MET A 46 10.73 -11.95 -2.43
N PRO A 47 9.65 -12.73 -2.66
CA PRO A 47 9.75 -14.17 -2.72
C PRO A 47 10.68 -14.60 -3.86
N LYS A 48 11.37 -15.71 -3.62
CA LYS A 48 12.24 -16.36 -4.60
C LYS A 48 11.53 -17.57 -5.16
N ARG A 49 11.90 -17.96 -6.39
CA ARG A 49 11.41 -19.22 -6.99
C ARG A 49 11.88 -20.48 -6.26
N THR A 50 12.83 -20.35 -5.34
CA THR A 50 13.28 -21.43 -4.46
C THR A 50 12.43 -21.56 -3.21
N ASP A 51 11.61 -20.56 -2.88
CA ASP A 51 10.68 -20.65 -1.76
C ASP A 51 9.56 -21.61 -2.16
N GLU A 52 9.29 -22.63 -1.33
CA GLU A 52 8.37 -23.72 -1.69
C GLU A 52 6.97 -23.22 -2.09
N GLU A 53 6.47 -22.19 -1.40
CA GLU A 53 5.18 -21.54 -1.69
C GLU A 53 5.15 -20.86 -3.08
N TRP A 54 6.30 -20.47 -3.63
CA TRP A 54 6.43 -19.69 -4.87
C TRP A 54 7.08 -20.47 -6.02
N ARG A 55 7.42 -21.75 -5.79
CA ARG A 55 8.16 -22.57 -6.76
C ARG A 55 7.46 -22.71 -8.12
N ARG A 56 6.12 -22.69 -8.13
CA ARG A 56 5.28 -22.91 -9.31
C ARG A 56 4.64 -21.63 -9.87
N THR A 57 5.03 -20.46 -9.37
CA THR A 57 4.47 -19.16 -9.80
C THR A 57 5.49 -18.44 -10.67
N ASP A 58 5.10 -18.05 -11.89
CA ASP A 58 5.97 -17.44 -12.90
C ASP A 58 6.06 -15.92 -12.93
#